data_AF-A0A496PF80-F1
#
_entry.id   AF-A0A496PF80-F1
#
_cell.length_a   1.000
_cell.length_b   1.000
_cell.length_c   1.000
_cell.angle_alpha   90.00
_cell.angle_beta   90.00
_cell.angle_gamma   90.00
#
_symmetry.space_group_name_H-M   'P 1'
#
loop_
_entity.id
_entity.type
_entity.pdbx_description
1 polymer ?
#
loop_
_entity_poly.entity_id
_entity_poly.type
_entity_poly.pdbx_seq_one_letter_code
_entity_poly.pdbx_strand_id
1 'polypeptide(L)'
;KFGIDGEWVKASGLSDSDVWNVGVKWGDYKINKKNSWDIRLDYFDQAKNAPVFKTQKYESNDLLKKTRYEGYKAWQLGASYAPEKNIGINAYYGFNAKTQDGNRVNDYYRADLNFKF
;
A
#
# COMPACT_ATOMS: atom_id res chain seq x y z
N LYS A 1 3.83 13.08 -14.20
CA LYS A 1 4.18 14.13 -13.21
C LYS A 1 4.89 13.47 -12.04
N PHE A 2 5.91 14.11 -11.47
CA PHE A 2 6.56 13.61 -10.25
C PHE A 2 5.83 14.13 -9.02
N GLY A 3 5.76 13.34 -7.96
CA GLY A 3 5.15 13.75 -6.70
C GLY A 3 5.70 12.95 -5.52
N ILE A 4 5.57 13.56 -4.35
CA ILE A 4 5.90 12.97 -3.05
C ILE A 4 4.67 13.15 -2.16
N ASP A 5 4.33 12.13 -1.39
CA ASP A 5 3.26 12.20 -0.40
C ASP A 5 3.58 11.38 0.84
N GLY A 6 2.84 11.65 1.92
CA GLY A 6 2.96 10.91 3.16
C GLY A 6 1.76 11.19 4.05
N GLU A 7 1.33 10.17 4.77
CA GLU A 7 0.19 10.23 5.69
C GLU A 7 0.62 9.62 7.03
N TRP A 8 0.09 10.17 8.13
CA TRP A 8 0.30 9.63 9.47
C TRP A 8 -0.98 9.76 10.28
N VAL A 9 -1.32 8.71 11.02
CA VAL A 9 -2.46 8.66 11.92
C VAL A 9 -2.08 7.91 13.20
N LYS A 10 -2.66 8.34 14.33
CA LYS A 10 -2.55 7.68 15.63
C LYS A 10 -3.92 7.57 16.29
N ALA A 11 -4.23 6.43 16.89
CA ALA A 11 -5.46 6.28 17.66
C ALA A 11 -5.31 6.96 19.03
N SER A 12 -6.23 7.87 19.35
CA SER A 12 -6.24 8.55 20.65
C SER A 12 -6.52 7.56 21.78
N GLY A 13 -5.73 7.63 22.85
CA GLY A 13 -5.91 6.78 24.03
C GLY A 13 -5.36 5.35 23.89
N LEU A 14 -4.63 5.03 22.81
CA LEU A 14 -4.06 3.70 22.58
C LEU A 14 -2.55 3.79 22.35
N SER A 15 -1.76 3.04 23.14
CA SER A 15 -0.32 2.90 22.91
C SER A 15 -0.04 2.09 21.64
N ASP A 16 1.10 2.34 21.00
CA ASP A 16 1.57 1.61 19.81
C ASP A 16 0.56 1.57 18.66
N SER A 17 -0.11 2.70 18.42
CA SER A 17 -1.22 2.82 17.45
C SER A 17 -0.90 3.73 16.25
N ASP A 18 0.35 4.13 16.11
CA ASP A 18 0.83 4.94 15.00
C ASP A 18 0.88 4.14 13.71
N VAL A 19 0.42 4.73 12.61
CA VAL A 19 0.60 4.21 11.27
C VAL A 19 0.97 5.35 10.35
N TRP A 20 1.97 5.15 9.51
CA TRP A 20 2.36 6.12 8.50
C TRP A 20 2.87 5.47 7.24
N ASN A 21 2.87 6.26 6.18
CA ASN A 21 3.55 5.95 4.94
C ASN A 21 4.23 7.18 4.36
N VAL A 22 5.23 6.93 3.53
CA VAL A 22 5.82 7.94 2.66
C VAL A 22 6.00 7.32 1.29
N GLY A 23 5.73 8.10 0.25
CA GLY A 23 5.72 7.61 -1.11
C GLY A 23 6.26 8.62 -2.10
N VAL A 24 6.84 8.09 -3.17
CA VAL A 24 7.16 8.85 -4.38
C VAL A 24 6.40 8.26 -5.54
N LYS A 25 5.95 9.11 -6.47
CA LYS A 25 5.24 8.67 -7.67
C LYS A 25 5.73 9.39 -8.90
N TRP A 26 5.62 8.69 -10.03
CA TRP A 26 5.83 9.26 -11.34
C TRP A 26 4.74 8.81 -12.31
N GLY A 27 4.04 9.77 -12.89
CA GLY A 27 2.92 9.52 -13.80
C GLY A 27 1.77 10.49 -13.57
N ASP A 28 0.65 10.27 -14.26
CA ASP A 28 -0.60 11.01 -14.04
C ASP A 28 -1.75 10.06 -14.43
N TYR A 29 -1.76 8.88 -13.81
CA TYR A 29 -2.78 7.86 -14.05
C TYR A 29 -4.17 8.40 -13.76
N LYS A 30 -5.09 8.18 -14.70
CA LYS A 30 -6.51 8.51 -14.58
C LYS A 30 -7.30 7.44 -15.32
N ILE A 31 -8.08 6.63 -14.61
CA ILE A 31 -8.85 5.54 -15.23
C ILE A 31 -9.78 6.02 -16.35
N ASN A 32 -10.24 7.28 -16.33
CA ASN A 32 -11.07 7.88 -17.37
C ASN A 32 -10.29 8.46 -18.57
N LYS A 33 -8.97 8.26 -18.62
CA LYS A 33 -8.08 8.72 -19.69
C LYS A 33 -7.28 7.53 -20.23
N LYS A 34 -7.53 7.20 -21.50
CA LYS A 34 -6.76 6.22 -22.27
C LYS A 34 -5.27 6.55 -22.27
N ASN A 35 -4.43 5.51 -22.25
CA ASN A 35 -2.97 5.58 -22.25
C ASN A 35 -2.41 6.40 -21.07
N SER A 36 -3.12 6.45 -19.94
CA SER A 36 -2.61 7.07 -18.72
C SER A 36 -2.00 6.02 -17.81
N TRP A 37 -0.93 6.39 -17.09
CA TRP A 37 -0.18 5.49 -16.24
C TRP A 37 0.48 6.22 -15.09
N ASP A 38 0.84 5.46 -14.05
CA ASP A 38 1.78 5.87 -13.03
C ASP A 38 2.55 4.67 -12.46
N ILE A 39 3.69 4.98 -11.86
CA ILE A 39 4.43 4.09 -10.98
C ILE A 39 4.59 4.78 -9.62
N ARG A 40 4.60 3.99 -8.55
CA ARG A 40 4.69 4.49 -7.19
C ARG A 40 5.54 3.55 -6.34
N LEU A 41 6.40 4.13 -5.51
CA LEU A 41 7.15 3.40 -4.49
C LEU A 41 6.77 3.98 -3.13
N ASP A 42 6.25 3.14 -2.26
CA ASP A 42 5.86 3.48 -0.90
C ASP A 42 6.68 2.71 0.12
N TYR A 43 6.91 3.33 1.27
CA TYR A 43 7.27 2.66 2.50
C TYR A 43 6.14 2.82 3.51
N PHE A 44 5.77 1.71 4.15
CA PHE A 44 4.76 1.66 5.20
C PHE A 44 5.40 1.27 6.53
N ASP A 45 4.89 1.86 7.61
CA ASP A 45 5.18 1.46 8.98
C ASP A 45 3.87 1.51 9.78
N GLN A 46 3.42 0.34 10.21
CA GLN A 46 2.21 0.15 11.00
C GLN A 46 2.60 -0.43 12.36
N ALA A 47 2.29 0.30 13.44
CA ALA A 47 2.45 -0.21 14.79
C ALA A 47 1.41 -1.29 15.11
N LYS A 48 1.68 -2.05 16.18
CA LYS A 48 0.91 -3.22 16.62
C LYS A 48 -0.59 -2.97 16.79
N ASN A 49 -0.96 -1.86 17.42
CA ASN A 49 -2.35 -1.49 17.70
C ASN A 49 -2.89 -0.45 16.71
N ALA A 50 -2.20 -0.21 15.60
CA ALA A 50 -2.60 0.85 14.69
C ALA A 50 -3.87 0.45 13.91
N PRO A 51 -4.77 1.41 13.63
CA PRO A 51 -5.94 1.16 12.81
C PRO A 51 -5.52 0.72 11.40
N VAL A 52 -6.17 -0.31 10.85
CA VAL A 52 -5.83 -0.84 9.53
C VAL A 52 -6.40 0.07 8.44
N PHE A 53 -5.54 0.67 7.61
CA PHE A 53 -6.00 1.42 6.44
C PHE A 53 -6.56 0.52 5.35
N LYS A 54 -7.51 1.04 4.56
CA LYS A 54 -8.06 0.33 3.38
C LYS A 54 -6.99 -0.03 2.34
N THR A 55 -5.97 0.81 2.19
CA THR A 55 -4.81 0.60 1.30
C THR A 55 -3.94 -0.57 1.77
N GLN A 56 -3.82 -0.76 3.08
CA GLN A 56 -3.05 -1.82 3.74
C GLN A 56 -3.87 -3.09 4.02
N LYS A 57 -5.17 -3.09 3.68
CA LYS A 57 -6.10 -4.20 4.00
C LYS A 57 -5.69 -5.52 3.35
N TYR A 58 -5.01 -5.48 2.19
CA TYR A 58 -4.56 -6.69 1.49
C TYR A 58 -3.21 -7.17 2.00
N GLU A 59 -2.34 -6.22 2.38
CA GLU A 59 -0.98 -6.44 2.90
C GLU A 59 -1.02 -7.00 4.33
N SER A 60 -1.95 -6.49 5.14
CA SER A 60 -2.17 -6.93 6.52
C SER A 60 -2.95 -8.25 6.61
N ASN A 61 -3.66 -8.69 5.56
CA ASN A 61 -4.57 -9.83 5.63
C ASN A 61 -3.85 -11.19 5.83
N ASP A 62 -2.60 -11.33 5.39
CA ASP A 62 -1.83 -12.57 5.60
C ASP A 62 -1.10 -12.56 6.97
N LEU A 63 -0.75 -11.38 7.47
CA LEU A 63 -0.16 -11.21 8.81
C LEU A 63 -1.23 -11.27 9.92
N LEU A 64 -2.32 -10.54 9.79
CA LEU A 64 -3.42 -10.47 10.76
C LEU A 64 -4.13 -11.82 10.96
N LYS A 65 -4.10 -12.72 9.97
CA LYS A 65 -4.75 -14.04 10.06
C LYS A 65 -3.93 -15.08 10.84
N LYS A 66 -2.60 -14.93 10.92
CA LYS A 66 -1.72 -15.95 11.51
C LYS A 66 -0.92 -15.47 12.71
N THR A 67 -0.49 -14.21 12.74
CA THR A 67 0.34 -13.67 13.82
C THR A 67 -0.38 -12.46 14.46
N ARG A 68 -0.64 -12.60 15.75
CA ARG A 68 -1.40 -11.64 16.55
C ARG A 68 -0.72 -10.27 16.51
N TYR A 69 -1.30 -9.30 15.78
CA TYR A 69 -1.10 -7.87 16.04
C TYR A 69 0.38 -7.48 16.24
N GLU A 70 1.30 -7.81 15.34
CA GLU A 70 2.74 -7.51 15.56
C GLU A 70 3.18 -6.17 14.96
N GLY A 71 2.28 -5.50 14.23
CA GLY A 71 2.64 -4.40 13.35
C GLY A 71 3.54 -4.87 12.22
N TYR A 72 3.70 -4.06 11.18
CA TYR A 72 4.57 -4.42 10.05
C TYR A 72 5.18 -3.18 9.41
N LYS A 73 6.33 -3.38 8.76
CA LYS A 73 6.94 -2.41 7.86
C LYS A 73 7.21 -3.08 6.53
N ALA A 74 6.97 -2.39 5.43
CA ALA A 74 7.24 -2.94 4.10
C ALA A 74 7.46 -1.83 3.08
N TRP A 75 8.16 -2.17 2.00
CA TRP A 75 8.14 -1.40 0.77
C TRP A 75 7.08 -1.96 -0.16
N GLN A 76 6.46 -1.11 -0.98
CA GLN A 76 5.57 -1.52 -2.06
C GLN A 76 5.91 -0.77 -3.34
N LEU A 77 6.11 -1.51 -4.43
CA LEU A 77 6.13 -0.96 -5.78
C LEU A 77 4.76 -1.19 -6.41
N GLY A 78 4.13 -0.11 -6.88
CA GLY A 78 2.86 -0.11 -7.59
C GLY A 78 3.01 0.43 -9.02
N ALA A 79 2.24 -0.13 -9.95
CA ALA A 79 2.09 0.37 -11.29
C ALA A 79 0.61 0.35 -11.71
N SER A 80 0.12 1.46 -12.25
CA SER A 80 -1.25 1.57 -12.77
C SER A 80 -1.22 1.94 -14.24
N TYR A 81 -2.13 1.36 -15.03
CA TYR A 81 -2.27 1.65 -16.46
C TYR A 81 -3.73 1.60 -16.91
N ALA A 82 -4.15 2.60 -17.67
CA ALA A 82 -5.44 2.66 -18.33
C ALA A 82 -5.27 2.42 -19.85
N PRO A 83 -5.38 1.17 -20.35
CA PRO A 83 -5.25 0.89 -21.79
C PRO A 83 -6.38 1.51 -22.62
N GLU A 84 -7.53 1.75 -22.00
CA GLU A 84 -8.70 2.38 -22.60
C GLU A 84 -9.43 3.24 -21.56
N LYS A 85 -10.26 4.17 -22.00
CA LYS A 85 -11.12 4.93 -21.08
C LYS A 85 -11.97 3.96 -20.25
N ASN A 86 -11.96 4.18 -18.95
CA ASN A 86 -12.71 3.45 -17.92
C ASN A 86 -12.27 1.99 -17.66
N ILE A 87 -11.15 1.56 -18.23
CA ILE A 87 -10.53 0.26 -17.96
C ILE A 87 -9.17 0.52 -17.31
N GLY A 88 -8.93 -0.05 -16.12
CA GLY A 88 -7.68 0.14 -15.38
C GLY A 88 -7.07 -1.19 -14.94
N ILE A 89 -5.77 -1.34 -15.13
CA ILE A 89 -4.96 -2.46 -14.65
C ILE A 89 -4.01 -1.90 -13.59
N ASN A 90 -4.02 -2.47 -12.39
CA ASN A 90 -3.06 -2.12 -11.35
C ASN A 90 -2.28 -3.37 -10.92
N ALA A 91 -1.00 -3.23 -10.69
CA ALA A 91 -0.14 -4.28 -10.16
C ALA A 91 0.69 -3.76 -8.98
N TYR A 92 0.88 -4.58 -7.97
CA TYR A 92 1.59 -4.25 -6.74
C TYR A 92 2.53 -5.38 -6.33
N TYR A 93 3.73 -5.02 -5.88
CA TYR A 93 4.72 -5.91 -5.29
C TYR A 93 5.15 -5.34 -3.95
N GLY A 94 4.81 -6.04 -2.87
CA GLY A 94 5.28 -5.73 -1.53
C GLY A 94 6.52 -6.54 -1.18
N PHE A 95 7.57 -5.88 -0.69
CA PHE A 95 8.88 -6.50 -0.46
C PHE A 95 9.59 -5.94 0.76
N ASN A 96 10.59 -6.71 1.23
CA ASN A 96 11.35 -6.40 2.44
C ASN A 96 10.41 -6.16 3.65
N ALA A 97 9.33 -6.94 3.68
CA ALA A 97 8.33 -6.88 4.72
C ALA A 97 8.90 -7.50 6.02
N LYS A 98 8.63 -6.85 7.14
CA LYS A 98 9.06 -7.31 8.47
C LYS A 98 8.09 -6.87 9.57
N THR A 99 8.09 -7.59 10.68
CA THR A 99 7.40 -7.16 11.91
C THR A 99 8.10 -5.93 12.50
N GLN A 100 7.47 -5.29 13.50
CA GLN A 100 8.13 -4.18 14.23
C GLN A 100 9.44 -4.62 14.91
N ASP A 101 9.50 -5.87 15.36
CA ASP A 101 10.70 -6.48 15.97
C ASP A 101 11.75 -6.94 14.94
N GLY A 102 11.47 -6.78 13.64
CA GLY A 102 12.40 -7.09 12.56
C GLY A 102 12.35 -8.51 12.01
N ASN A 103 11.39 -9.33 12.44
CA ASN A 103 11.20 -10.68 11.88
C ASN A 103 10.71 -10.59 10.44
N ARG A 104 11.32 -11.38 9.55
CA ARG A 104 10.98 -11.38 8.12
C ARG A 104 9.53 -11.82 7.90
N VAL A 105 8.86 -11.14 6.98
CA VAL A 105 7.55 -11.48 6.44
C VAL A 105 7.70 -11.79 4.95
N ASN A 106 6.83 -12.65 4.43
CA ASN A 106 6.82 -12.96 3.00
C ASN A 106 6.49 -11.73 2.16
N ASP A 107 7.15 -11.64 1.01
CA ASP A 107 6.76 -10.71 -0.04
C ASP A 107 5.38 -11.08 -0.60
N TYR A 108 4.66 -10.12 -1.18
CA TYR A 108 3.36 -10.36 -1.80
C TYR A 108 3.24 -9.74 -3.18
N TYR A 109 2.34 -10.27 -4.00
CA TYR A 109 2.01 -9.75 -5.33
C TYR A 109 0.49 -9.63 -5.46
N ARG A 110 0.03 -8.54 -6.09
CA ARG A 110 -1.39 -8.31 -6.35
C ARG A 110 -1.58 -7.69 -7.73
N ALA A 111 -2.62 -8.11 -8.42
CA ALA A 111 -3.09 -7.45 -9.63
C ALA A 111 -4.61 -7.24 -9.55
N ASP A 112 -5.06 -6.07 -9.98
CA ASP A 112 -6.48 -5.70 -10.05
C ASP A 112 -6.85 -5.31 -11.49
N LEU A 113 -8.02 -5.75 -11.94
CA LEU A 113 -8.68 -5.25 -13.15
C LEU A 113 -9.91 -4.44 -12.74
N ASN A 114 -9.95 -3.17 -13.14
CA ASN A 114 -10.94 -2.19 -12.70
C ASN A 114 -11.76 -1.69 -13.89
N PHE A 115 -13.06 -1.53 -13.66
CA PHE A 115 -14.02 -0.95 -14.60
C PHE A 115 -14.72 0.24 -13.93
N LYS A 116 -14.83 1.36 -14.65
CA LYS A 116 -15.56 2.55 -14.20
C LYS A 116 -16.80 2.77 -15.09
N PHE A 117 -17.98 2.61 -14.52
CA PHE A 117 -19.26 2.87 -15.20
C PHE A 117 -19.68 4.33 -15.03
#